data_AF-A0AAV4GFP1-F1
#
_entry.id   AF-A0AAV4GFP1-F1
#
_cell.length_a   1.000
_cell.length_b   1.000
_cell.length_c   1.000
_cell.angle_alpha   90.00
_cell.angle_beta   90.00
_cell.angle_gamma   90.00
#
_symmetry.space_group_name_H-M   'P 1'
#
loop_
_entity.id
_entity.type
_entity.pdbx_description
1 polymer ?
#
loop_
_entity_poly.entity_id
_entity_poly.type
_entity_poly.pdbx_seq_one_letter_code
_entity_poly.pdbx_strand_id
1 'polypeptide(L)'
;MLRSRNNLTPASIHKHLDKKRIELVNIGGTDAVIEVGQEENRTRQHRRYRCGYRSFAMVLFLLPSIFPIPIPTPSHTNSHNFRCFDILDSACLRHDVERLVYTSTYNVVFGGQEIRNGDETLPYLEDHMFTDHYSKTKMLAERKVLASEGAITHMGRKLRVCVLRLAGVYGPGEMRHIPRIVSYLEQGLVKITYGSRDSKVDFLHVDNLAQAHALAAEALTSQKQHVAAGKAYFISDNKPVNNFEFFRPLFEGLGYGYPKVNLPLLPVFYFAWLTELVHGLVSPVHNFQPILTRTEVYKTGVTHYFSTEAARNDLGYNPTVQNDLSGVVTFYKKLGRVKGHQSSTLLYYVVNIIIIFLIYMAIMFFLPRVTGL
;
A
#
# COMPACT_ATOMS: atom_id res chain seq x y z
N MET A 1 -18.70 -20.83 51.70
CA MET A 1 -17.29 -20.86 52.17
C MET A 1 -16.40 -20.65 50.96
N LEU A 2 -15.87 -19.43 50.67
CA LEU A 2 -14.58 -18.88 51.15
C LEU A 2 -13.45 -19.94 51.00
N ARG A 3 -12.34 -19.78 50.26
CA ARG A 3 -11.42 -18.64 50.00
C ARG A 3 -10.47 -19.03 48.83
N SER A 4 -10.14 -18.16 47.85
CA SER A 4 -8.91 -17.33 47.71
C SER A 4 -7.62 -18.13 47.49
N ARG A 5 -6.63 -17.84 46.62
CA ARG A 5 -6.25 -16.78 45.64
C ARG A 5 -4.92 -17.30 45.00
N ASN A 6 -4.64 -17.00 43.72
CA ASN A 6 -3.42 -16.25 43.29
C ASN A 6 -3.25 -16.21 41.76
N ASN A 7 -2.88 -15.02 41.31
CA ASN A 7 -2.68 -14.52 39.94
C ASN A 7 -1.56 -15.20 39.15
N LEU A 8 -1.59 -15.11 37.80
CA LEU A 8 -0.46 -14.71 36.91
C LEU A 8 -0.89 -14.61 35.41
N THR A 9 -1.11 -13.36 34.98
CA THR A 9 -0.76 -12.64 33.72
C THR A 9 -1.01 -13.17 32.27
N PRO A 10 -1.20 -12.23 31.30
CA PRO A 10 -1.64 -12.50 29.92
C PRO A 10 -0.45 -12.80 28.98
N ALA A 11 -0.19 -14.07 28.69
CA ALA A 11 0.96 -14.47 27.86
C ALA A 11 0.76 -15.71 26.97
N SER A 12 -0.47 -16.08 26.56
CA SER A 12 -0.67 -17.32 25.76
C SER A 12 -1.26 -17.14 24.36
N ILE A 13 -1.54 -15.92 23.91
CA ILE A 13 -1.97 -15.63 22.51
C ILE A 13 -0.74 -15.38 21.63
N HIS A 14 0.23 -16.29 21.65
CA HIS A 14 1.42 -16.26 20.79
C HIS A 14 1.63 -17.56 20.01
N LYS A 15 0.57 -18.36 19.82
CA LYS A 15 0.72 -19.75 19.34
C LYS A 15 -0.06 -20.13 18.09
N HIS A 16 -0.34 -19.20 17.16
CA HIS A 16 -1.01 -19.50 15.88
C HIS A 16 -0.29 -18.94 14.64
N LEU A 17 1.02 -18.72 14.73
CA LEU A 17 1.92 -18.62 13.58
C LEU A 17 2.98 -19.71 13.71
N ASP A 18 2.57 -20.97 13.67
CA ASP A 18 3.50 -22.10 13.77
C ASP A 18 3.72 -22.72 12.37
N LYS A 19 4.89 -22.36 11.81
CA LYS A 19 5.74 -23.13 10.89
C LYS A 19 5.20 -23.45 9.48
N LYS A 20 5.26 -22.43 8.62
CA LYS A 20 5.82 -22.57 7.26
C LYS A 20 7.16 -21.84 7.24
N ARG A 21 8.17 -22.45 6.60
CA ARG A 21 9.54 -21.94 6.57
C ARG A 21 9.62 -20.85 5.49
N ILE A 22 9.27 -19.62 5.85
CA ILE A 22 9.53 -18.44 5.02
C ILE A 22 11.05 -18.25 4.99
N GLU A 23 11.71 -18.60 3.88
CA GLU A 23 13.12 -18.26 3.68
C GLU A 23 13.22 -16.79 3.26
N LEU A 24 13.65 -15.94 4.19
CA LEU A 24 14.11 -14.59 3.87
C LEU A 24 15.42 -14.71 3.09
N VAL A 25 15.36 -14.51 1.76
CA VAL A 25 16.58 -14.37 0.97
C VAL A 25 17.05 -12.92 1.13
N ASN A 26 18.08 -12.71 1.95
CA ASN A 26 18.73 -11.40 2.08
C ASN A 26 19.47 -11.08 0.77
N ILE A 27 18.90 -10.15 -0.01
CA ILE A 27 19.52 -9.66 -1.23
C ILE A 27 19.96 -8.21 -0.97
N GLY A 28 21.23 -8.04 -0.64
CA GLY A 28 21.92 -6.75 -0.73
C GLY A 28 21.37 -5.62 0.16
N GLY A 29 20.86 -5.93 1.36
CA GLY A 29 20.41 -4.92 2.32
C GLY A 29 18.95 -4.48 2.17
N THR A 30 18.17 -5.19 1.37
CA THR A 30 16.71 -5.06 1.25
C THR A 30 16.06 -6.41 1.48
N ASP A 31 15.21 -6.51 2.48
CA ASP A 31 14.44 -7.73 2.78
C ASP A 31 13.40 -7.96 1.67
N ALA A 32 13.72 -8.82 0.69
CA ALA A 32 12.78 -9.30 -0.33
C ALA A 32 12.36 -10.74 0.02
N VAL A 33 11.06 -11.03 0.06
CA VAL A 33 10.57 -12.39 0.40
C VAL A 33 10.29 -13.20 -0.87
N ILE A 34 10.94 -14.36 -0.96
CA ILE A 34 10.78 -15.44 -1.95
C ILE A 34 10.49 -16.71 -1.11
N GLU A 35 9.46 -17.51 -1.39
CA GLU A 35 9.29 -18.79 -0.67
C GLU A 35 9.26 -19.99 -1.63
N VAL A 36 10.30 -20.83 -1.58
CA VAL A 36 10.49 -22.07 -2.35
C VAL A 36 10.18 -23.29 -1.45
N GLY A 37 9.24 -24.16 -1.85
CA GLY A 37 8.84 -25.33 -1.05
C GLY A 37 9.24 -26.70 -1.64
N GLN A 38 9.95 -27.53 -0.84
CA GLN A 38 10.05 -28.99 -1.00
C GLN A 38 9.33 -29.72 0.16
N GLU A 39 8.73 -30.89 -0.13
CA GLU A 39 7.86 -31.67 0.78
C GLU A 39 8.53 -32.99 1.23
N GLU A 40 8.41 -33.36 2.52
CA GLU A 40 8.59 -34.75 2.98
C GLU A 40 7.53 -35.15 4.04
N ASN A 41 7.13 -36.41 3.98
CA ASN A 41 5.89 -37.02 4.49
C ASN A 41 5.64 -36.94 6.01
N ARG A 42 4.38 -36.67 6.42
CA ARG A 42 3.59 -37.53 7.34
C ARG A 42 2.14 -37.06 7.57
N THR A 43 1.29 -38.04 7.79
CA THR A 43 -0.16 -38.09 7.89
C THR A 43 -0.75 -37.43 9.14
N ARG A 44 -1.81 -36.61 8.98
CA ARG A 44 -3.08 -36.66 9.74
C ARG A 44 -4.04 -35.52 9.34
N GLN A 45 -5.31 -35.87 9.42
CA GLN A 45 -6.49 -35.28 8.78
C GLN A 45 -6.97 -34.00 9.50
N HIS A 46 -6.91 -32.85 8.83
CA HIS A 46 -7.74 -31.66 9.11
C HIS A 46 -7.85 -30.85 7.81
N ARG A 47 -9.06 -30.36 7.48
CA ARG A 47 -9.37 -29.62 6.25
C ARG A 47 -8.45 -28.39 6.14
N ARG A 48 -7.41 -28.51 5.31
CA ARG A 48 -6.45 -27.47 4.94
C ARG A 48 -6.69 -27.15 3.46
N TYR A 49 -6.73 -25.86 3.10
CA TYR A 49 -6.37 -25.48 1.74
C TYR A 49 -4.86 -25.73 1.59
N ARG A 50 -4.50 -26.96 1.22
CA ARG A 50 -3.14 -27.37 0.87
C ARG A 50 -2.94 -27.03 -0.60
N CYS A 51 -2.15 -25.99 -0.84
CA CYS A 51 -1.59 -25.73 -2.15
C CYS A 51 -0.21 -26.40 -2.20
N GLY A 52 -0.15 -27.64 -2.68
CA GLY A 52 1.08 -28.40 -2.85
C GLY A 52 1.70 -28.10 -4.19
N TYR A 53 2.67 -27.20 -4.24
CA TYR A 53 3.39 -26.88 -5.46
C TYR A 53 4.90 -26.98 -5.25
N ARG A 54 5.52 -27.88 -6.02
CA ARG A 54 6.97 -27.90 -6.26
C ARG A 54 7.29 -26.65 -7.10
N SER A 55 8.17 -25.78 -6.62
CA SER A 55 8.63 -24.54 -7.29
C SER A 55 7.53 -23.50 -7.57
N PHE A 56 7.21 -22.68 -6.57
CA PHE A 56 6.35 -21.49 -6.69
C PHE A 56 7.08 -20.32 -6.03
N ALA A 57 7.08 -19.11 -6.61
CA ALA A 57 7.55 -17.91 -5.94
C ALA A 57 6.43 -16.86 -5.89
N MET A 58 6.04 -16.48 -4.68
CA MET A 58 5.17 -15.33 -4.43
C MET A 58 6.06 -14.16 -4.01
N VAL A 59 6.07 -13.07 -4.79
CA VAL A 59 6.88 -11.90 -4.44
C VAL A 59 5.97 -10.85 -3.83
N LEU A 60 5.86 -10.93 -2.52
CA LEU A 60 5.15 -9.97 -1.68
C LEU A 60 6.15 -8.90 -1.21
N PHE A 61 6.14 -7.74 -1.86
CA PHE A 61 6.81 -6.55 -1.30
C PHE A 61 5.87 -5.86 -0.32
N LEU A 62 5.93 -6.24 0.96
CA LEU A 62 5.44 -5.40 2.05
C LEU A 62 6.62 -4.58 2.58
N LEU A 63 6.54 -3.27 2.31
CA LEU A 63 7.41 -2.16 2.73
C LEU A 63 8.67 -1.93 1.87
N PRO A 64 8.88 -0.71 1.32
CA PRO A 64 10.21 -0.11 1.46
C PRO A 64 10.38 0.12 2.96
N SER A 65 11.23 -0.68 3.58
CA SER A 65 11.60 -0.55 4.98
C SER A 65 11.94 0.91 5.30
N ILE A 66 11.32 1.42 6.35
CA ILE A 66 11.78 2.60 7.07
C ILE A 66 13.13 2.21 7.68
N PHE A 67 14.20 2.47 6.94
CA PHE A 67 15.44 2.95 7.54
C PHE A 67 15.56 4.41 7.12
N PRO A 68 15.77 5.35 8.06
CA PRO A 68 16.05 6.74 7.73
C PRO A 68 17.47 6.80 7.17
N ILE A 69 17.67 6.33 5.94
CA ILE A 69 18.86 6.63 5.16
C ILE A 69 18.60 8.01 4.56
N PRO A 70 19.55 8.97 4.67
CA PRO A 70 19.39 10.30 4.09
C PRO A 70 18.93 10.17 2.65
N ILE A 71 17.86 10.86 2.27
CA ILE A 71 17.38 10.92 0.89
C ILE A 71 18.58 11.39 0.05
N PRO A 72 19.24 10.52 -0.74
CA PRO A 72 20.25 11.00 -1.65
C PRO A 72 19.51 11.65 -2.82
N THR A 73 20.20 12.54 -3.49
CA THR A 73 19.77 13.23 -4.69
C THR A 73 19.07 12.31 -5.73
N PRO A 74 18.25 12.86 -6.65
CA PRO A 74 17.29 12.13 -7.51
C PRO A 74 17.82 10.94 -8.34
N SER A 75 19.14 10.72 -8.40
CA SER A 75 19.78 9.64 -9.12
C SER A 75 19.78 8.29 -8.39
N HIS A 76 19.70 8.26 -7.05
CA HIS A 76 19.98 7.02 -6.29
C HIS A 76 18.77 6.12 -6.02
N THR A 77 17.58 6.65 -5.73
CA THR A 77 16.38 5.83 -5.41
C THR A 77 15.87 5.01 -6.60
N ASN A 78 16.04 5.53 -7.81
CA ASN A 78 15.70 4.82 -9.03
C ASN A 78 16.57 3.56 -9.17
N SER A 79 17.89 3.69 -9.12
CA SER A 79 18.83 2.60 -9.42
C SER A 79 18.73 1.39 -8.47
N HIS A 80 18.43 1.61 -7.18
CA HIS A 80 18.29 0.53 -6.20
C HIS A 80 17.07 -0.37 -6.46
N ASN A 81 15.91 0.23 -6.76
CA ASN A 81 14.70 -0.55 -7.06
C ASN A 81 14.83 -1.30 -8.40
N PHE A 82 15.41 -0.67 -9.43
CA PHE A 82 15.68 -1.38 -10.71
C PHE A 82 16.59 -2.58 -10.52
N ARG A 83 17.69 -2.41 -9.76
CA ARG A 83 18.59 -3.51 -9.42
C ARG A 83 17.87 -4.65 -8.71
N CYS A 84 16.94 -4.35 -7.80
CA CYS A 84 16.15 -5.40 -7.14
C CYS A 84 15.34 -6.24 -8.14
N PHE A 85 14.81 -5.65 -9.22
CA PHE A 85 14.05 -6.39 -10.23
C PHE A 85 14.94 -7.15 -11.22
N ASP A 86 16.09 -6.60 -11.61
CA ASP A 86 17.13 -7.37 -12.32
C ASP A 86 17.52 -8.62 -11.54
N ILE A 87 17.68 -8.48 -10.23
CA ILE A 87 18.06 -9.58 -9.36
C ILE A 87 16.92 -10.58 -9.21
N LEU A 88 15.66 -10.12 -9.10
CA LEU A 88 14.51 -11.00 -8.96
C LEU A 88 14.30 -11.88 -10.19
N ASP A 89 14.33 -11.28 -11.39
CA ASP A 89 14.16 -12.03 -12.63
C ASP A 89 15.32 -13.03 -12.83
N SER A 90 16.55 -12.57 -12.60
CA SER A 90 17.72 -13.44 -12.62
C SER A 90 17.65 -14.57 -11.58
N ALA A 91 17.11 -14.30 -10.39
CA ALA A 91 16.95 -15.30 -9.34
C ALA A 91 15.88 -16.33 -9.73
N CYS A 92 14.76 -15.90 -10.30
CA CYS A 92 13.72 -16.82 -10.79
C CYS A 92 14.30 -17.78 -11.84
N LEU A 93 15.08 -17.27 -12.79
CA LEU A 93 15.70 -18.07 -13.83
C LEU A 93 16.78 -19.03 -13.28
N ARG A 94 17.62 -18.56 -12.34
CA ARG A 94 18.67 -19.38 -11.71
C ARG A 94 18.13 -20.49 -10.81
N HIS A 95 17.03 -20.23 -10.10
CA HIS A 95 16.43 -21.17 -9.15
C HIS A 95 15.28 -21.99 -9.74
N ASP A 96 15.11 -21.96 -11.06
CA ASP A 96 14.08 -22.74 -11.77
C ASP A 96 12.66 -22.48 -11.25
N VAL A 97 12.36 -21.21 -10.95
CA VAL A 97 11.02 -20.76 -10.59
C VAL A 97 10.17 -20.75 -11.85
N GLU A 98 9.13 -21.58 -11.88
CA GLU A 98 8.23 -21.68 -13.04
C GLU A 98 7.07 -20.68 -13.00
N ARG A 99 6.75 -20.15 -11.82
CA ARG A 99 5.57 -19.31 -11.61
C ARG A 99 5.86 -18.15 -10.66
N LEU A 100 5.55 -16.94 -11.11
CA LEU A 100 5.76 -15.69 -10.40
C LEU A 100 4.47 -14.88 -10.36
N VAL A 101 3.98 -14.58 -9.16
CA VAL A 101 2.93 -13.58 -8.96
C VAL A 101 3.57 -12.30 -8.43
N TYR A 102 3.44 -11.21 -9.17
CA TYR A 102 3.97 -9.91 -8.82
C TYR A 102 2.87 -8.97 -8.33
N THR A 103 3.04 -8.45 -7.12
CA THR A 103 2.14 -7.43 -6.57
C THR A 103 2.48 -6.05 -7.13
N SER A 104 1.59 -5.48 -7.92
CA SER A 104 1.65 -4.11 -8.42
C SER A 104 0.58 -3.22 -7.76
N THR A 105 0.25 -2.09 -8.39
CA THR A 105 -0.67 -1.08 -7.87
C THR A 105 -1.41 -0.41 -9.01
N TYR A 106 -2.65 0.05 -8.79
CA TYR A 106 -3.35 0.84 -9.80
C TYR A 106 -2.65 2.16 -10.15
N ASN A 107 -1.72 2.65 -9.32
CA ASN A 107 -0.99 3.90 -9.60
C ASN A 107 -0.12 3.84 -10.87
N VAL A 108 0.06 2.67 -11.47
CA VAL A 108 0.75 2.54 -12.76
C VAL A 108 -0.06 3.12 -13.93
N VAL A 109 -1.38 3.29 -13.75
CA VAL A 109 -2.29 3.90 -14.73
C VAL A 109 -3.01 5.17 -14.22
N PHE A 110 -2.83 5.54 -12.95
CA PHE A 110 -3.55 6.66 -12.31
C PHE A 110 -2.60 7.75 -11.79
N GLY A 111 -2.70 8.94 -12.38
CA GLY A 111 -1.91 10.14 -12.07
C GLY A 111 -2.77 11.35 -11.67
N GLY A 112 -4.04 11.13 -11.30
CA GLY A 112 -4.98 12.19 -10.91
C GLY A 112 -6.08 12.50 -11.93
N GLN A 113 -6.12 11.79 -13.05
CA GLN A 113 -7.24 11.80 -13.97
C GLN A 113 -8.42 10.96 -13.44
N GLU A 114 -9.63 11.33 -13.80
CA GLU A 114 -10.83 10.58 -13.40
C GLU A 114 -10.92 9.24 -14.14
N ILE A 115 -11.11 8.15 -13.40
CA ILE A 115 -11.28 6.79 -13.96
C ILE A 115 -12.54 6.16 -13.35
N ARG A 116 -13.47 5.72 -14.19
CA ARG A 116 -14.69 5.05 -13.75
C ARG A 116 -14.77 3.68 -14.40
N ASN A 117 -14.68 2.64 -13.57
CA ASN A 117 -14.72 1.25 -14.01
C ASN A 117 -13.67 0.93 -15.08
N GLY A 118 -12.45 1.47 -14.94
CA GLY A 118 -11.37 1.24 -15.89
C GLY A 118 -10.86 -0.20 -15.84
N ASP A 119 -10.40 -0.74 -16.96
CA ASP A 119 -9.92 -2.12 -17.07
C ASP A 119 -8.44 -2.19 -17.46
N GLU A 120 -7.93 -3.40 -17.68
CA GLU A 120 -6.54 -3.69 -18.02
C GLU A 120 -6.07 -3.06 -19.35
N THR A 121 -6.99 -2.57 -20.20
CA THR A 121 -6.64 -1.90 -21.47
C THR A 121 -6.13 -0.48 -21.27
N LEU A 122 -6.29 0.09 -20.06
CA LEU A 122 -5.77 1.40 -19.73
C LEU A 122 -4.24 1.48 -19.94
N PRO A 123 -3.75 2.52 -20.62
CA PRO A 123 -2.33 2.69 -20.85
C PRO A 123 -1.61 3.01 -19.54
N TYR A 124 -0.34 2.61 -19.47
CA TYR A 124 0.56 3.11 -18.43
C TYR A 124 0.66 4.63 -18.50
N LEU A 125 0.89 5.26 -17.35
CA LEU A 125 1.13 6.69 -17.31
C LEU A 125 2.43 7.06 -18.04
N GLU A 126 2.39 8.19 -18.73
CA GLU A 126 3.58 8.88 -19.21
C GLU A 126 4.38 9.48 -18.06
N ASP A 127 5.67 9.71 -18.30
CA ASP A 127 6.62 10.06 -17.24
C ASP A 127 6.26 11.34 -16.50
N HIS A 128 5.73 12.32 -17.22
CA HIS A 128 5.37 13.64 -16.70
C HIS A 128 4.08 13.63 -15.86
N MET A 129 3.30 12.54 -15.90
CA MET A 129 2.05 12.40 -15.14
C MET A 129 2.25 11.80 -13.75
N PHE A 130 3.44 11.25 -13.45
CA PHE A 130 3.72 10.70 -12.13
C PHE A 130 3.90 11.81 -11.10
N THR A 131 3.10 11.75 -10.03
CA THR A 131 3.23 12.65 -8.86
C THR A 131 4.12 12.07 -7.76
N ASP A 132 4.53 10.81 -7.87
CA ASP A 132 5.44 10.15 -6.92
C ASP A 132 6.37 9.11 -7.58
N HIS A 133 7.57 8.96 -7.02
CA HIS A 133 8.57 8.00 -7.51
C HIS A 133 8.14 6.55 -7.35
N TYR A 134 7.39 6.21 -6.29
CA TYR A 134 6.97 4.83 -6.03
C TYR A 134 6.14 4.29 -7.19
N SER A 135 5.16 5.05 -7.66
CA SER A 135 4.28 4.69 -8.78
C SER A 135 5.09 4.43 -10.07
N LYS A 136 6.07 5.29 -10.38
CA LYS A 136 6.99 5.11 -11.51
C LYS A 136 7.83 3.84 -11.36
N THR A 137 8.38 3.57 -10.17
CA THR A 137 9.16 2.35 -9.92
C THR A 137 8.32 1.08 -10.08
N LYS A 138 7.07 1.09 -9.59
CA LYS A 138 6.15 -0.07 -9.71
C LYS A 138 5.72 -0.30 -11.17
N MET A 139 5.49 0.76 -11.94
CA MET A 139 5.20 0.66 -13.38
C MET A 139 6.35 -0.02 -14.12
N LEU A 140 7.58 0.44 -13.91
CA LEU A 140 8.73 -0.10 -14.65
C LEU A 140 9.03 -1.55 -14.25
N ALA A 141 8.86 -1.89 -12.98
CA ALA A 141 8.93 -3.26 -12.50
C ALA A 141 7.87 -4.14 -13.14
N GLU A 142 6.61 -3.68 -13.19
CA GLU A 142 5.50 -4.40 -13.80
C GLU A 142 5.78 -4.70 -15.27
N ARG A 143 6.21 -3.68 -16.05
CA ARG A 143 6.57 -3.85 -17.46
C ARG A 143 7.66 -4.91 -17.64
N LYS A 144 8.65 -4.91 -16.76
CA LYS A 144 9.75 -5.86 -16.82
C LYS A 144 9.33 -7.28 -16.47
N VAL A 145 8.55 -7.45 -15.40
CA VAL A 145 8.02 -8.76 -15.00
C VAL A 145 7.16 -9.34 -16.11
N LEU A 146 6.26 -8.55 -16.71
CA LEU A 146 5.44 -9.02 -17.82
C LEU A 146 6.30 -9.38 -19.05
N ALA A 147 7.39 -8.66 -19.30
CA ALA A 147 8.33 -8.97 -20.38
C ALA A 147 9.13 -10.26 -20.16
N SER A 148 9.22 -10.79 -18.92
CA SER A 148 9.88 -12.07 -18.65
C SER A 148 8.94 -13.28 -18.74
N GLU A 149 7.67 -13.08 -19.10
CA GLU A 149 6.76 -14.16 -19.46
C GLU A 149 7.37 -15.04 -20.57
N GLY A 150 7.42 -16.35 -20.31
CA GLY A 150 7.95 -17.33 -21.25
C GLY A 150 9.48 -17.43 -21.28
N ALA A 151 10.19 -16.67 -20.46
CA ALA A 151 11.64 -16.79 -20.31
C ALA A 151 12.02 -18.23 -19.89
N ILE A 152 13.15 -18.71 -20.41
CA ILE A 152 13.62 -20.07 -20.16
C ILE A 152 14.52 -20.09 -18.93
N THR A 153 14.14 -20.85 -17.92
CA THR A 153 14.91 -21.06 -16.71
C THR A 153 16.18 -21.90 -17.00
N HIS A 154 17.09 -21.96 -16.04
CA HIS A 154 18.31 -22.75 -16.15
C HIS A 154 18.06 -24.23 -16.49
N MET A 155 16.94 -24.82 -16.03
CA MET A 155 16.57 -26.21 -16.31
C MET A 155 15.68 -26.37 -17.55
N GLY A 156 15.54 -25.33 -18.38
CA GLY A 156 14.79 -25.39 -19.63
C GLY A 156 13.27 -25.25 -19.47
N ARG A 157 12.78 -24.81 -18.31
CA ARG A 157 11.34 -24.60 -18.06
C ARG A 157 10.94 -23.17 -18.43
N LYS A 158 9.65 -22.96 -18.71
CA LYS A 158 9.12 -21.62 -19.02
C LYS A 158 8.66 -20.94 -17.74
N LEU A 159 9.18 -19.74 -17.49
CA LEU A 159 8.68 -18.84 -16.45
C LEU A 159 7.30 -18.31 -16.85
N ARG A 160 6.31 -18.45 -15.96
CA ARG A 160 4.96 -17.92 -16.10
C ARG A 160 4.74 -16.83 -15.06
N VAL A 161 4.31 -15.66 -15.50
CA VAL A 161 4.18 -14.47 -14.65
C VAL A 161 2.73 -13.97 -14.67
N CYS A 162 2.28 -13.45 -13.54
CA CYS A 162 0.99 -12.76 -13.41
C CYS A 162 1.19 -11.53 -12.52
N VAL A 163 0.50 -10.43 -12.85
CA VAL A 163 0.56 -9.18 -12.08
C VAL A 163 -0.78 -8.86 -11.44
N LEU A 164 -0.76 -8.42 -10.18
CA LEU A 164 -1.95 -7.97 -9.45
C LEU A 164 -1.84 -6.47 -9.15
N ARG A 165 -2.64 -5.63 -9.82
CA ARG A 165 -2.76 -4.19 -9.58
C ARG A 165 -3.75 -3.95 -8.43
N LEU A 166 -3.21 -3.77 -7.24
CA LEU A 166 -4.02 -3.65 -6.02
C LEU A 166 -4.60 -2.25 -5.83
N ALA A 167 -5.85 -2.20 -5.35
CA ALA A 167 -6.50 -1.04 -4.72
C ALA A 167 -5.93 -0.72 -3.32
N GLY A 168 -6.51 0.27 -2.62
CA GLY A 168 -6.07 0.66 -1.28
C GLY A 168 -6.25 -0.46 -0.26
N VAL A 169 -5.15 -1.09 0.17
CA VAL A 169 -5.19 -2.28 1.05
C VAL A 169 -5.52 -1.91 2.49
N TYR A 170 -6.60 -2.42 3.06
CA TYR A 170 -6.97 -2.20 4.46
C TYR A 170 -7.22 -3.52 5.20
N GLY A 171 -7.11 -3.48 6.52
CA GLY A 171 -7.42 -4.62 7.38
C GLY A 171 -6.63 -4.60 8.68
N PRO A 172 -6.94 -5.51 9.62
CA PRO A 172 -6.19 -5.63 10.86
C PRO A 172 -4.70 -5.89 10.57
N GLY A 173 -3.80 -5.12 11.19
CA GLY A 173 -2.36 -5.28 10.99
C GLY A 173 -1.80 -4.63 9.71
N GLU A 174 -2.59 -3.87 8.96
CA GLU A 174 -2.08 -2.98 7.90
C GLU A 174 -1.15 -1.92 8.52
N MET A 175 0.07 -1.79 7.99
CA MET A 175 1.14 -1.00 8.61
C MET A 175 1.49 0.29 7.84
N ARG A 176 0.88 0.57 6.70
CA ARG A 176 1.30 1.68 5.83
C ARG A 176 0.45 2.93 6.04
N HIS A 177 -0.85 2.86 5.79
CA HIS A 177 -1.67 4.07 5.73
C HIS A 177 -2.66 4.20 6.88
N ILE A 178 -3.22 3.08 7.38
CA ILE A 178 -4.10 3.11 8.55
C ILE A 178 -3.38 3.66 9.80
N PRO A 179 -2.13 3.25 10.13
CA PRO A 179 -1.45 3.80 11.31
C PRO A 179 -1.22 5.30 11.22
N ARG A 180 -0.99 5.82 10.00
CA ARG A 180 -0.80 7.24 9.75
C ARG A 180 -2.10 8.02 9.92
N ILE A 181 -3.22 7.50 9.42
CA ILE A 181 -4.55 8.09 9.62
C ILE A 181 -4.88 8.13 11.12
N VAL A 182 -4.65 7.03 11.84
CA VAL A 182 -4.87 6.98 13.30
C VAL A 182 -3.98 7.99 14.03
N SER A 183 -2.71 8.13 13.63
CA SER A 183 -1.81 9.15 14.17
C SER A 183 -2.33 10.58 13.93
N TYR A 184 -2.87 10.87 12.74
CA TYR A 184 -3.49 12.16 12.44
C TYR A 184 -4.78 12.41 13.23
N LEU A 185 -5.56 11.36 13.52
CA LEU A 185 -6.73 11.47 14.40
C LEU A 185 -6.32 11.82 15.83
N GLU A 186 -5.31 11.13 16.37
CA GLU A 186 -4.75 11.37 17.71
C GLU A 186 -4.19 12.79 17.86
N GLN A 187 -3.53 13.30 16.82
CA GLN A 187 -3.02 14.67 16.76
C GLN A 187 -4.10 15.72 16.46
N GLY A 188 -5.33 15.29 16.14
CA GLY A 188 -6.44 16.17 15.80
C GLY A 188 -6.27 16.90 14.45
N LEU A 189 -5.52 16.32 13.50
CA LEU A 189 -5.25 16.92 12.18
C LEU A 189 -6.32 16.62 11.15
N VAL A 190 -7.10 15.56 11.35
CA VAL A 190 -8.21 15.20 10.48
C VAL A 190 -9.42 16.10 10.81
N LYS A 191 -9.41 17.33 10.29
CA LYS A 191 -10.46 18.34 10.53
C LYS A 191 -11.33 18.66 9.31
N ILE A 192 -10.87 18.27 8.12
CA ILE A 192 -11.54 18.58 6.85
C ILE A 192 -11.68 17.31 6.00
N THR A 193 -12.75 17.25 5.20
CA THR A 193 -12.82 16.42 4.00
C THR A 193 -12.60 17.30 2.77
N TYR A 194 -12.34 16.70 1.60
CA TYR A 194 -12.19 17.47 0.37
C TYR A 194 -12.57 16.69 -0.88
N GLY A 195 -12.76 17.43 -1.97
CA GLY A 195 -13.20 16.88 -3.25
C GLY A 195 -14.72 16.75 -3.34
N SER A 196 -15.18 16.09 -4.41
CA SER A 196 -16.60 15.82 -4.60
C SER A 196 -17.09 14.78 -3.58
N ARG A 197 -18.31 14.96 -3.06
CA ARG A 197 -18.95 13.94 -2.20
C ARG A 197 -19.29 12.67 -2.97
N ASP A 198 -19.46 12.80 -4.28
CA ASP A 198 -19.72 11.69 -5.20
C ASP A 198 -18.43 11.04 -5.73
N SER A 199 -17.26 11.51 -5.29
CA SER A 199 -16.01 10.86 -5.67
C SER A 199 -15.95 9.46 -5.07
N LYS A 200 -15.53 8.49 -5.87
CA LYS A 200 -15.47 7.08 -5.47
C LYS A 200 -14.08 6.52 -5.71
N VAL A 201 -13.60 5.77 -4.73
CA VAL A 201 -12.37 5.01 -4.79
C VAL A 201 -12.64 3.56 -4.38
N ASP A 202 -11.75 2.66 -4.77
CA ASP A 202 -11.79 1.27 -4.38
C ASP A 202 -10.78 0.95 -3.26
N PHE A 203 -11.19 0.02 -2.41
CA PHE A 203 -10.37 -0.53 -1.34
C PHE A 203 -10.24 -2.05 -1.50
N LEU A 204 -9.25 -2.64 -0.84
CA LEU A 204 -8.99 -4.07 -0.87
C LEU A 204 -8.73 -4.60 0.54
N HIS A 205 -9.56 -5.52 1.03
CA HIS A 205 -9.31 -6.14 2.33
C HIS A 205 -8.07 -7.06 2.27
N VAL A 206 -7.28 -7.12 3.35
CA VAL A 206 -6.09 -8.00 3.45
C VAL A 206 -6.40 -9.49 3.19
N ASP A 207 -7.60 -9.96 3.54
CA ASP A 207 -7.99 -11.34 3.27
C ASP A 207 -8.29 -11.57 1.78
N ASN A 208 -8.94 -10.61 1.12
CA ASN A 208 -9.19 -10.66 -0.33
C ASN A 208 -7.88 -10.53 -1.11
N LEU A 209 -6.93 -9.74 -0.60
CA LEU A 209 -5.57 -9.66 -1.13
C LEU A 209 -4.89 -11.04 -1.10
N ALA A 210 -4.95 -11.74 0.03
CA ALA A 210 -4.40 -13.09 0.16
C ALA A 210 -5.10 -14.09 -0.77
N GLN A 211 -6.44 -14.00 -0.86
CA GLN A 211 -7.25 -14.79 -1.79
C GLN A 211 -6.81 -14.57 -3.24
N ALA A 212 -6.66 -13.32 -3.68
CA ALA A 212 -6.25 -12.97 -5.04
C ALA A 212 -4.87 -13.55 -5.39
N HIS A 213 -3.91 -13.48 -4.46
CA HIS A 213 -2.58 -14.08 -4.67
C HIS A 213 -2.64 -15.61 -4.79
N ALA A 214 -3.44 -16.26 -3.95
CA ALA A 214 -3.62 -17.71 -4.02
C ALA A 214 -4.27 -18.14 -5.35
N LEU A 215 -5.31 -17.42 -5.80
CA LEU A 215 -5.99 -17.68 -7.07
C LEU A 215 -5.09 -17.40 -8.27
N ALA A 216 -4.31 -16.32 -8.25
CA ALA A 216 -3.32 -16.03 -9.30
C ALA A 216 -2.25 -17.13 -9.40
N ALA A 217 -1.78 -17.63 -8.26
CA ALA A 217 -0.82 -18.72 -8.21
C ALA A 217 -1.36 -20.02 -8.83
N GLU A 218 -2.64 -20.32 -8.56
CA GLU A 218 -3.34 -21.47 -9.14
C GLU A 218 -3.58 -21.27 -10.65
N ALA A 219 -3.99 -20.08 -11.07
CA ALA A 219 -4.26 -19.75 -12.47
C ALA A 219 -3.01 -19.81 -13.37
N LEU A 220 -1.80 -19.72 -12.79
CA LEU A 220 -0.54 -19.91 -13.49
C LEU A 220 -0.17 -21.39 -13.71
N THR A 221 -0.96 -22.34 -13.22
CA THR A 221 -0.65 -23.77 -13.30
C THR A 221 -1.10 -24.37 -14.64
N SER A 222 -0.51 -25.50 -15.01
CA SER A 222 -0.92 -26.23 -16.21
C SER A 222 -2.35 -26.78 -16.09
N GLN A 223 -2.83 -27.09 -14.87
CA GLN A 223 -4.22 -27.50 -14.65
C GLN A 223 -5.22 -26.40 -15.01
N LYS A 224 -4.84 -25.13 -14.83
CA LYS A 224 -5.60 -23.95 -15.25
C LYS A 224 -5.17 -23.43 -16.62
N GLN A 225 -4.46 -24.24 -17.40
CA GLN A 225 -3.98 -23.91 -18.75
C GLN A 225 -3.13 -22.62 -18.79
N HIS A 226 -2.51 -22.24 -17.68
CA HIS A 226 -1.78 -20.99 -17.54
C HIS A 226 -2.62 -19.75 -17.91
N VAL A 227 -3.93 -19.75 -17.65
CA VAL A 227 -4.87 -18.69 -18.06
C VAL A 227 -4.43 -17.28 -17.63
N ALA A 228 -3.67 -17.18 -16.52
CA ALA A 228 -3.16 -15.92 -16.00
C ALA A 228 -1.76 -15.50 -16.49
N ALA A 229 -1.09 -16.32 -17.30
CA ALA A 229 0.26 -16.04 -17.76
C ALA A 229 0.33 -14.80 -18.67
N GLY A 230 1.30 -13.92 -18.40
CA GLY A 230 1.51 -12.68 -19.14
C GLY A 230 0.45 -11.61 -18.93
N LYS A 231 -0.46 -11.77 -17.96
CA LYS A 231 -1.58 -10.85 -17.71
C LYS A 231 -1.40 -10.05 -16.42
N ALA A 232 -1.99 -8.86 -16.41
CA ALA A 232 -2.20 -8.05 -15.22
C ALA A 232 -3.69 -8.05 -14.87
N TYR A 233 -4.02 -7.88 -13.59
CA TYR A 233 -5.41 -7.84 -13.12
C TYR A 233 -5.60 -6.75 -12.08
N PHE A 234 -6.66 -5.96 -12.19
CA PHE A 234 -7.10 -5.11 -11.08
C PHE A 234 -7.77 -5.94 -9.99
N ILE A 235 -7.36 -5.70 -8.75
CA ILE A 235 -7.87 -6.40 -7.57
C ILE A 235 -8.38 -5.37 -6.56
N SER A 236 -9.68 -5.43 -6.28
CA SER A 236 -10.38 -4.63 -5.27
C SER A 236 -11.50 -5.42 -4.61
N ASP A 237 -12.15 -4.84 -3.61
CA ASP A 237 -13.38 -5.35 -3.01
C ASP A 237 -14.59 -5.18 -3.95
N ASN A 238 -14.42 -4.54 -5.11
CA ASN A 238 -15.48 -4.27 -6.09
C ASN A 238 -16.69 -3.52 -5.46
N LYS A 239 -16.41 -2.61 -4.53
CA LYS A 239 -17.43 -1.81 -3.82
C LYS A 239 -16.98 -0.35 -3.70
N PRO A 240 -16.98 0.40 -4.82
CA PRO A 240 -16.48 1.77 -4.82
C PRO A 240 -17.26 2.66 -3.87
N VAL A 241 -16.55 3.41 -3.03
CA VAL A 241 -17.12 4.27 -1.99
C VAL A 241 -16.30 5.55 -1.89
N ASN A 242 -16.90 6.61 -1.35
CA ASN A 242 -16.14 7.83 -1.07
C ASN A 242 -15.05 7.55 -0.02
N ASN A 243 -13.84 8.05 -0.25
CA ASN A 243 -12.68 7.81 0.62
C ASN A 243 -12.94 8.23 2.07
N PHE A 244 -13.55 9.39 2.31
CA PHE A 244 -13.79 9.87 3.67
C PHE A 244 -14.91 9.08 4.34
N GLU A 245 -15.97 8.76 3.60
CA GLU A 245 -17.06 7.91 4.10
C GLU A 245 -16.58 6.49 4.43
N PHE A 246 -15.64 5.94 3.65
CA PHE A 246 -15.00 4.66 3.96
C PHE A 246 -14.36 4.68 5.35
N PHE A 247 -13.64 5.75 5.71
CA PHE A 247 -12.97 5.86 7.01
C PHE A 247 -13.87 6.32 8.17
N ARG A 248 -15.12 6.73 7.92
CA ARG A 248 -16.06 7.16 8.97
C ARG A 248 -16.19 6.14 10.11
N PRO A 249 -16.39 4.83 9.86
CA PRO A 249 -16.50 3.84 10.93
C PRO A 249 -15.23 3.70 11.78
N LEU A 250 -14.05 3.97 11.20
CA LEU A 250 -12.79 4.02 11.95
C LEU A 250 -12.77 5.20 12.91
N PHE A 251 -13.16 6.39 12.44
CA PHE A 251 -13.13 7.61 13.25
C PHE A 251 -14.08 7.50 14.44
N GLU A 252 -15.35 7.18 14.14
CA GLU A 252 -16.41 7.04 15.14
C GLU A 252 -16.14 5.84 16.06
N GLY A 253 -15.64 4.73 15.49
CA GLY A 253 -15.28 3.53 16.23
C GLY A 253 -14.17 3.77 17.27
N LEU A 254 -13.23 4.66 17.00
CA LEU A 254 -12.15 5.05 17.93
C LEU A 254 -12.52 6.24 18.84
N GLY A 255 -13.75 6.76 18.73
CA GLY A 255 -14.30 7.85 19.55
C GLY A 255 -14.05 9.26 19.01
N TYR A 256 -13.44 9.39 17.82
CA TYR A 256 -13.22 10.68 17.15
C TYR A 256 -14.47 11.12 16.38
N GLY A 257 -14.64 12.43 16.22
CA GLY A 257 -15.73 12.99 15.43
C GLY A 257 -15.39 12.98 13.94
N TYR A 258 -16.38 12.76 13.09
CA TYR A 258 -16.21 12.91 11.65
C TYR A 258 -16.04 14.40 11.26
N PRO A 259 -15.10 14.74 10.34
CA PRO A 259 -14.93 16.11 9.86
C PRO A 259 -16.21 16.69 9.25
N LYS A 260 -16.57 17.93 9.62
CA LYS A 260 -17.80 18.59 9.14
C LYS A 260 -17.56 19.55 7.98
N VAL A 261 -16.33 20.03 7.82
CA VAL A 261 -15.97 21.00 6.78
C VAL A 261 -15.48 20.24 5.55
N ASN A 262 -16.07 20.53 4.40
CA ASN A 262 -15.65 19.99 3.11
C ASN A 262 -15.08 21.11 2.23
N LEU A 263 -13.85 20.94 1.72
CA LEU A 263 -13.22 21.89 0.81
C LEU A 263 -13.22 21.40 -0.64
N PRO A 264 -13.26 22.30 -1.64
CA PRO A 264 -12.99 21.92 -3.03
C PRO A 264 -11.59 21.32 -3.18
N LEU A 265 -11.40 20.47 -4.20
CA LEU A 265 -10.13 19.77 -4.43
C LEU A 265 -8.97 20.73 -4.71
N LEU A 266 -9.21 21.77 -5.53
CA LEU A 266 -8.16 22.66 -6.03
C LEU A 266 -7.39 23.40 -4.92
N PRO A 267 -8.02 24.08 -3.94
CA PRO A 267 -7.30 24.70 -2.82
C PRO A 267 -6.43 23.72 -2.04
N VAL A 268 -6.94 22.51 -1.81
CA VAL A 268 -6.20 21.46 -1.08
C VAL A 268 -5.02 20.95 -1.89
N PHE A 269 -5.18 20.84 -3.22
CA PHE A 269 -4.10 20.49 -4.12
C PHE A 269 -2.97 21.53 -4.12
N TYR A 270 -3.30 22.82 -4.19
CA TYR A 270 -2.31 23.90 -4.11
C TYR A 270 -1.60 23.93 -2.76
N PHE A 271 -2.34 23.68 -1.67
CA PHE A 271 -1.74 23.54 -0.34
C PHE A 271 -0.75 22.37 -0.30
N ALA A 272 -1.13 21.19 -0.80
CA ALA A 272 -0.23 20.04 -0.86
C ALA A 272 1.03 20.32 -1.70
N TRP A 273 0.86 20.94 -2.87
CA TRP A 273 1.98 21.36 -3.72
C TRP A 273 2.95 22.31 -2.99
N LEU A 274 2.42 23.30 -2.26
CA LEU A 274 3.23 24.22 -1.48
C LEU A 274 4.01 23.49 -0.36
N THR A 275 3.36 22.55 0.34
CA THR A 275 4.04 21.78 1.39
C THR A 275 5.15 20.87 0.84
N GLU A 276 4.97 20.30 -0.35
CA GLU A 276 6.02 19.55 -1.04
C GLU A 276 7.19 20.44 -1.44
N LEU A 277 6.92 21.66 -1.93
CA LEU A 277 7.96 22.64 -2.26
C LEU A 277 8.78 23.02 -1.02
N VAL A 278 8.11 23.35 0.08
CA VAL A 278 8.77 23.66 1.37
C VAL A 278 9.58 22.47 1.86
N HIS A 279 9.03 21.25 1.75
CA HIS A 279 9.75 20.03 2.11
C HIS A 279 11.01 19.85 1.25
N GLY A 280 10.94 20.08 -0.06
CA GLY A 280 12.10 20.03 -0.94
C GLY A 280 13.22 20.98 -0.52
N LEU A 281 12.86 22.18 -0.06
CA LEU A 281 13.83 23.21 0.37
C LEU A 281 14.43 22.92 1.75
N VAL A 282 13.62 22.38 2.67
CA VAL A 282 13.99 22.24 4.09
C VAL A 282 14.49 20.84 4.44
N SER A 283 14.12 19.80 3.68
CA SER A 283 14.53 18.41 3.92
C SER A 283 16.03 18.16 4.06
N PRO A 284 16.96 18.93 3.43
CA PRO A 284 18.39 18.78 3.69
C PRO A 284 18.81 19.17 5.12
N VAL A 285 18.02 20.02 5.79
CA VAL A 285 18.31 20.57 7.13
C VAL A 285 17.40 19.95 8.19
N HIS A 286 16.14 19.66 7.84
CA HIS A 286 15.16 19.08 8.74
C HIS A 286 14.22 18.14 7.99
N ASN A 287 14.28 16.85 8.33
CA ASN A 287 13.45 15.81 7.74
C ASN A 287 12.05 15.80 8.39
N PHE A 288 11.17 16.69 7.94
CA PHE A 288 9.74 16.63 8.29
C PHE A 288 8.95 15.92 7.18
N GLN A 289 7.88 15.20 7.51
CA GLN A 289 7.03 14.61 6.48
C GLN A 289 5.83 15.51 6.20
N PRO A 290 5.54 15.85 4.93
CA PRO A 290 4.30 16.53 4.56
C PRO A 290 3.09 15.71 5.03
N ILE A 291 2.13 16.38 5.67
CA ILE A 291 0.88 15.74 6.14
C ILE A 291 0.03 15.28 4.95
N LEU A 292 0.11 16.03 3.85
CA LEU A 292 -0.65 15.80 2.64
C LEU A 292 0.19 16.12 1.40
N THR A 293 0.36 15.14 0.53
CA THR A 293 1.04 15.24 -0.76
C THR A 293 0.04 15.38 -1.90
N ARG A 294 0.45 15.90 -3.05
CA ARG A 294 -0.39 15.97 -4.27
C ARG A 294 -0.91 14.59 -4.66
N THR A 295 -0.04 13.58 -4.55
CA THR A 295 -0.37 12.17 -4.76
C THR A 295 -1.51 11.71 -3.86
N GLU A 296 -1.51 12.09 -2.58
CA GLU A 296 -2.58 11.74 -1.66
C GLU A 296 -3.87 12.50 -1.96
N VAL A 297 -3.78 13.79 -2.32
CA VAL A 297 -4.94 14.57 -2.73
C VAL A 297 -5.64 13.91 -3.92
N TYR A 298 -4.90 13.47 -4.93
CA TYR A 298 -5.46 12.72 -6.05
C TYR A 298 -6.06 11.38 -5.62
N LYS A 299 -5.32 10.58 -4.84
CA LYS A 299 -5.77 9.24 -4.38
C LYS A 299 -6.96 9.26 -3.45
N THR A 300 -7.30 10.39 -2.85
CA THR A 300 -8.40 10.48 -1.87
C THR A 300 -9.53 11.38 -2.32
N GLY A 301 -9.27 12.29 -3.27
CA GLY A 301 -10.21 13.31 -3.72
C GLY A 301 -10.70 13.17 -5.16
N VAL A 302 -10.03 12.37 -6.01
CA VAL A 302 -10.42 12.14 -7.41
C VAL A 302 -11.04 10.75 -7.55
N THR A 303 -12.12 10.63 -8.33
CA THR A 303 -12.77 9.34 -8.62
C THR A 303 -11.83 8.43 -9.42
N HIS A 304 -11.51 7.27 -8.87
CA HIS A 304 -10.80 6.19 -9.56
C HIS A 304 -11.21 4.84 -8.98
N TYR A 305 -11.82 4.01 -9.80
CA TYR A 305 -12.10 2.62 -9.47
C TYR A 305 -12.05 1.77 -10.74
N PHE A 306 -11.73 0.50 -10.57
CA PHE A 306 -11.31 -0.38 -11.66
C PHE A 306 -12.18 -1.64 -11.70
N SER A 307 -12.45 -2.13 -12.91
CA SER A 307 -13.18 -3.37 -13.11
C SER A 307 -12.34 -4.55 -12.64
N THR A 308 -12.96 -5.45 -11.88
CA THR A 308 -12.37 -6.74 -11.47
C THR A 308 -12.84 -7.89 -12.35
N GLU A 309 -13.46 -7.61 -13.51
CA GLU A 309 -14.05 -8.63 -14.38
C GLU A 309 -13.02 -9.61 -14.95
N ALA A 310 -11.86 -9.14 -15.39
CA ALA A 310 -10.79 -10.03 -15.86
C ALA A 310 -10.34 -10.98 -14.74
N ALA A 311 -10.15 -10.47 -13.52
CA ALA A 311 -9.78 -11.29 -12.36
C ALA A 311 -10.88 -12.31 -12.01
N ARG A 312 -12.15 -11.93 -12.13
CA ARG A 312 -13.29 -12.82 -11.87
C ARG A 312 -13.36 -13.95 -12.89
N ASN A 313 -13.17 -13.63 -14.16
CA ASN A 313 -13.28 -14.58 -15.27
C ASN A 313 -12.10 -15.55 -15.31
N ASP A 314 -10.87 -15.03 -15.18
CA ASP A 314 -9.66 -15.84 -15.36
C ASP A 314 -9.21 -16.51 -14.05
N LEU A 315 -9.37 -15.84 -12.90
CA LEU A 315 -8.90 -16.33 -11.60
C LEU A 315 -10.02 -16.92 -10.73
N GLY A 316 -11.30 -16.68 -11.07
CA GLY A 316 -12.42 -16.98 -10.17
C GLY A 316 -12.44 -16.05 -8.94
N TYR A 317 -11.84 -14.87 -9.02
CA TYR A 317 -11.76 -13.92 -7.91
C TYR A 317 -13.14 -13.38 -7.53
N ASN A 318 -13.52 -13.57 -6.27
CA ASN A 318 -14.75 -13.05 -5.69
C ASN A 318 -14.49 -12.57 -4.25
N PRO A 319 -14.49 -11.24 -3.98
CA PRO A 319 -14.15 -10.70 -2.67
C PRO A 319 -15.18 -11.12 -1.62
N THR A 320 -14.70 -11.48 -0.44
CA THR A 320 -15.53 -12.00 0.68
C THR A 320 -15.85 -10.94 1.73
N VAL A 321 -14.92 -10.00 1.95
CA VAL A 321 -15.07 -8.86 2.85
C VAL A 321 -15.13 -7.59 2.02
N GLN A 322 -16.05 -6.67 2.29
CA GLN A 322 -16.18 -5.44 1.49
C GLN A 322 -16.51 -4.22 2.34
N ASN A 323 -15.58 -3.26 2.37
CA ASN A 323 -15.65 -2.02 3.14
C ASN A 323 -15.94 -2.22 4.64
N ASP A 324 -15.42 -3.29 5.25
CA ASP A 324 -15.62 -3.56 6.68
C ASP A 324 -14.39 -3.20 7.52
N LEU A 325 -14.48 -2.08 8.25
CA LEU A 325 -13.43 -1.61 9.16
C LEU A 325 -13.58 -2.12 10.61
N SER A 326 -14.57 -2.96 10.91
CA SER A 326 -14.82 -3.46 12.28
C SER A 326 -13.59 -4.17 12.89
N GLY A 327 -12.91 -4.98 12.08
CA GLY A 327 -11.65 -5.64 12.46
C GLY A 327 -10.53 -4.65 12.74
N VAL A 328 -10.41 -3.60 11.92
CA VAL A 328 -9.42 -2.52 12.08
C VAL A 328 -9.68 -1.75 13.38
N VAL A 329 -10.93 -1.34 13.62
CA VAL A 329 -11.32 -0.65 14.86
C VAL A 329 -10.99 -1.50 16.07
N THR A 330 -11.32 -2.80 16.03
CA THR A 330 -11.03 -3.75 17.12
C THR A 330 -9.53 -3.88 17.35
N PHE A 331 -8.73 -3.93 16.29
CA PHE A 331 -7.28 -3.99 16.37
C PHE A 331 -6.69 -2.76 17.09
N TYR A 332 -7.08 -1.55 16.69
CA TYR A 332 -6.58 -0.32 17.34
C TYR A 332 -7.11 -0.11 18.76
N LYS A 333 -8.34 -0.54 19.06
CA LYS A 333 -8.85 -0.57 20.44
C LYS A 333 -8.02 -1.47 21.34
N LYS A 334 -7.63 -2.66 20.86
CA LYS A 334 -6.74 -3.58 21.60
C LYS A 334 -5.35 -2.98 21.84
N LEU A 335 -4.86 -2.14 20.93
CA LEU A 335 -3.61 -1.39 21.10
C LEU A 335 -3.75 -0.17 22.04
N GLY A 336 -4.95 0.11 22.57
CA GLY A 336 -5.21 1.28 23.42
C GLY A 336 -5.22 2.62 22.68
N ARG A 337 -5.22 2.61 21.34
CA ARG A 337 -5.19 3.81 20.49
C ARG A 337 -6.61 4.33 20.27
N VAL A 338 -7.19 4.87 21.33
CA VAL A 338 -8.54 5.47 21.36
C VAL A 338 -8.47 6.92 21.83
N LYS A 339 -9.51 7.70 21.52
CA LYS A 339 -9.61 9.09 21.97
C LYS A 339 -9.43 9.21 23.48
N GLY A 340 -8.53 10.11 23.90
CA GLY A 340 -8.15 10.31 25.30
C GLY A 340 -6.71 9.91 25.62
N HIS A 341 -6.04 9.16 24.73
CA HIS A 341 -4.60 8.92 24.81
C HIS A 341 -3.84 10.18 24.32
N GLN A 342 -3.35 11.00 25.25
CA GLN A 342 -2.69 12.27 24.93
C GLN A 342 -1.25 12.05 24.43
N SER A 343 -0.99 12.38 23.17
CA SER A 343 0.30 12.94 22.77
C SER A 343 0.16 14.47 22.80
N SER A 344 1.12 15.20 23.36
CA SER A 344 1.00 16.63 23.61
C SER A 344 0.82 17.43 22.30
N THR A 345 -0.42 17.79 21.99
CA THR A 345 -0.81 18.58 20.83
C THR A 345 -0.17 19.98 20.83
N LEU A 346 0.27 20.47 21.99
CA LEU A 346 0.92 21.76 22.14
C LEU A 346 2.18 21.89 21.27
N LEU A 347 3.08 20.90 21.30
CA LEU A 347 4.34 20.96 20.57
C LEU A 347 4.09 21.01 19.05
N TYR A 348 3.12 20.24 18.58
CA TYR A 348 2.70 20.24 17.18
C TYR A 348 2.18 21.62 16.73
N TYR A 349 1.31 22.26 17.52
CA TYR A 349 0.79 23.59 17.19
C TYR A 349 1.90 24.65 17.21
N VAL A 350 2.83 24.58 18.17
CA VAL A 350 3.99 25.49 18.22
C VAL A 350 4.85 25.35 16.98
N VAL A 351 5.18 24.12 16.57
CA VAL A 351 5.98 23.87 15.36
C VAL A 351 5.28 24.38 14.10
N ASN A 352 3.98 24.15 13.95
CA ASN A 352 3.23 24.62 12.78
C ASN A 352 3.11 26.15 12.73
N ILE A 353 2.92 26.82 13.89
CA ILE A 353 2.92 28.28 13.97
C ILE A 353 4.29 28.83 13.52
N ILE A 354 5.38 28.21 13.96
CA ILE A 354 6.74 28.60 13.55
C ILE A 354 6.91 28.41 12.04
N ILE A 355 6.47 27.29 11.47
CA ILE A 355 6.55 27.03 10.03
C ILE A 355 5.74 28.07 9.23
N ILE A 356 4.50 28.35 9.64
CA ILE A 356 3.64 29.36 9.00
C ILE A 356 4.30 30.74 9.07
N PHE A 357 4.87 31.09 10.22
CA PHE A 357 5.58 32.35 10.41
C PHE A 357 6.82 32.46 9.52
N LEU A 358 7.58 31.37 9.35
CA LEU A 358 8.74 31.33 8.46
C LEU A 358 8.34 31.44 6.98
N ILE A 359 7.26 30.78 6.58
CA ILE A 359 6.70 30.91 5.21
C ILE A 359 6.24 32.35 4.97
N TYR A 360 5.54 32.96 5.93
CA TYR A 360 5.14 34.37 5.86
C TYR A 360 6.35 35.30 5.72
N MET A 361 7.39 35.11 6.54
CA MET A 361 8.62 35.89 6.47
C MET A 361 9.32 35.74 5.11
N ALA A 362 9.38 34.53 4.56
CA ALA A 362 9.96 34.30 3.24
C ALA A 362 9.17 35.02 2.14
N ILE A 363 7.83 34.95 2.16
CA ILE A 363 6.97 35.66 1.20
C ILE A 363 7.18 37.17 1.31
N MET A 364 7.21 37.71 2.54
CA MET A 364 7.44 39.14 2.78
C MET A 364 8.84 39.61 2.39
N PHE A 365 9.83 38.72 2.35
CA PHE A 365 11.18 39.02 1.89
C PHE A 365 11.27 39.18 0.36
N PHE A 366 10.47 38.42 -0.40
CA PHE A 366 10.45 38.46 -1.87
C PHE A 366 9.47 39.47 -2.46
N LEU A 367 8.56 40.03 -1.65
CA LEU A 367 7.71 41.12 -2.09
C LEU A 367 8.56 42.39 -2.27
N PRO A 368 8.48 43.09 -3.42
CA PRO A 368 9.18 44.35 -3.61
C PRO A 368 8.74 45.31 -2.51
N ARG A 369 9.69 45.77 -1.70
CA ARG A 369 9.43 46.82 -0.72
C ARG A 369 8.91 48.02 -1.49
N VAL A 370 7.68 48.44 -1.21
CA VAL A 370 7.20 49.75 -1.64
C VAL A 370 8.03 50.76 -0.87
N THR A 371 9.14 51.21 -1.46
CA THR A 371 9.84 52.42 -1.02
C THR A 371 8.97 53.59 -1.40
N GLY A 372 8.01 53.91 -0.53
CA GLY A 372 7.20 55.10 -0.64
C GLY A 372 7.91 56.28 0.02
N LEU A 373 8.40 57.18 -0.84
CA LEU A 373 8.80 58.59 -0.65
C LEU A 373 9.93 58.92 0.35
#